data_AF-A0A4S8IQD9-F1
#
_entry.id   AF-A0A4S8IQD9-F1
#
_cell.length_a   1.000
_cell.length_b   1.000
_cell.length_c   1.000
_cell.angle_alpha   90.00
_cell.angle_beta   90.00
_cell.angle_gamma   90.00
#
_symmetry.space_group_name_H-M   'P 1'
#
loop_
_entity.id
_entity.type
_entity.pdbx_description
1 polymer ?
#
loop_
_entity_poly.entity_id
_entity_poly.type
_entity_poly.pdbx_seq_one_letter_code
_entity_poly.pdbx_strand_id
1 'polypeptide(L)'
;MWDGCPSSLVGAAGKLARRSKQPALFLGFVWSPRRRGGVDREEAIRSIGVDSSCDRAVVVDASRGIRWCSRRISGFRIASMMVKLTFDDGATDGMHDQPGSELLQWRQWQLLDSVLPTGGFAHSYGLEAAIQTTFVTNPIDLKSYIVQVLENTGSLLLPFVYCACKSPDIVAWSKLDRLLEATLTNEVSRKASASQGSALLRVAASVYLEVPSLKEMRDKFLGSGSVYFHHAPIFGLICGFLGFDSSTTQRMYMFMAMRDVISAATRLNLVGPLGASVLQHQLALVAEEMMKKWMDRPVEEACQVAPMLDVVQGCHQYLFSRLFCS
;
A
#
# COMPACT_ATOMS: atom_id res chain seq x y z
N MET A 1 0.01 -47.72 25.10
CA MET A 1 -1.06 -48.06 24.13
C MET A 1 -1.26 -46.82 23.27
N TRP A 2 -0.52 -46.54 22.20
CA TRP A 2 0.31 -47.36 21.33
C TRP A 2 1.67 -46.70 21.08
N ASP A 3 2.72 -47.53 21.19
CA ASP A 3 4.06 -47.31 20.68
C ASP A 3 4.13 -47.60 19.17
N GLY A 4 5.17 -47.10 18.48
CA GLY A 4 5.70 -47.81 17.32
C GLY A 4 6.10 -46.95 16.11
N CYS A 5 7.30 -46.36 16.18
CA CYS A 5 8.16 -46.28 15.00
C CYS A 5 8.87 -47.65 14.86
N PRO A 6 9.19 -48.11 13.64
CA PRO A 6 10.62 -48.25 13.37
C PRO A 6 11.05 -47.89 11.93
N SER A 7 12.25 -47.34 11.90
CA SER A 7 13.19 -47.24 10.78
C SER A 7 13.68 -48.60 10.27
N SER A 8 13.79 -48.77 8.95
CA SER A 8 15.03 -49.17 8.23
C SER A 8 14.70 -49.73 6.85
N LEU A 9 15.37 -49.25 5.79
CA LEU A 9 16.15 -50.11 4.89
C LEU A 9 16.93 -49.27 3.87
N VAL A 10 18.21 -49.62 3.80
CA VAL A 10 19.29 -49.06 2.99
C VAL A 10 19.36 -49.80 1.66
N GLY A 11 19.56 -49.05 0.57
CA GLY A 11 20.45 -49.41 -0.55
C GLY A 11 19.89 -50.24 -1.70
N ALA A 12 19.85 -49.65 -2.90
CA ALA A 12 20.40 -50.25 -4.12
C ALA A 12 20.44 -49.23 -5.26
N ALA A 13 21.62 -49.07 -5.86
CA ALA A 13 21.89 -48.30 -7.05
C ALA A 13 21.45 -49.05 -8.32
N GLY A 14 21.12 -48.31 -9.39
CA GLY A 14 21.44 -48.75 -10.76
C GLY A 14 20.32 -48.76 -11.81
N LYS A 15 20.37 -47.72 -12.65
CA LYS A 15 20.17 -47.70 -14.12
C LYS A 15 18.76 -47.74 -14.76
N LEU A 16 18.59 -46.66 -15.54
CA LEU A 16 18.05 -46.56 -16.92
C LEU A 16 16.53 -46.39 -17.14
N ALA A 17 16.19 -45.19 -17.61
CA ALA A 17 15.68 -44.91 -18.97
C ALA A 17 14.38 -44.08 -19.05
N ARG A 18 14.58 -42.84 -19.57
CA ARG A 18 13.76 -42.09 -20.53
C ARG A 18 12.40 -41.50 -20.12
N ARG A 19 12.19 -40.29 -20.69
CA ARG A 19 11.00 -39.39 -20.74
C ARG A 19 10.91 -38.46 -19.53
N SER A 20 10.70 -37.14 -19.64
CA SER A 20 10.34 -36.28 -20.77
C SER A 20 10.71 -34.82 -20.42
N LYS A 21 10.96 -34.03 -21.47
CA LYS A 21 11.36 -32.61 -21.48
C LYS A 21 10.29 -31.68 -20.89
N GLN A 22 10.72 -30.68 -20.11
CA GLN A 22 10.50 -29.23 -20.33
C GLN A 22 11.04 -28.42 -19.13
N PRO A 23 11.96 -27.46 -19.31
CA PRO A 23 12.28 -26.47 -18.29
C PRO A 23 11.46 -25.19 -18.47
N ALA A 24 10.88 -24.71 -17.37
CA ALA A 24 10.32 -23.39 -17.22
C ALA A 24 11.46 -22.34 -17.22
N LEU A 25 11.36 -21.34 -18.09
CA LEU A 25 12.27 -20.21 -18.14
C LEU A 25 11.75 -19.09 -17.23
N PHE A 26 12.43 -18.91 -16.09
CA PHE A 26 12.48 -17.69 -15.32
C PHE A 26 13.18 -16.59 -16.14
N LEU A 27 12.56 -15.42 -16.32
CA LEU A 27 13.25 -14.22 -16.76
C LEU A 27 13.28 -13.20 -15.61
N GLY A 28 14.42 -13.14 -14.93
CA GLY A 28 14.81 -12.02 -14.09
C GLY A 28 15.54 -10.99 -14.95
N PHE A 29 15.11 -9.72 -14.88
CA PHE A 29 15.84 -8.61 -15.46
C PHE A 29 16.85 -8.07 -14.44
N VAL A 30 18.13 -8.38 -14.67
CA VAL A 30 19.27 -7.70 -14.04
C VAL A 30 19.71 -6.58 -14.99
N TRP A 31 19.72 -5.35 -14.50
CA TRP A 31 20.22 -4.19 -15.23
C TRP A 31 21.70 -3.96 -14.88
N SER A 32 22.57 -3.99 -15.89
CA SER A 32 23.98 -3.59 -15.76
C SER A 32 24.40 -2.74 -16.97
N PRO A 33 25.07 -1.60 -16.80
CA PRO A 33 25.46 -0.74 -17.92
C PRO A 33 26.94 -0.89 -18.27
N ARG A 34 27.29 -1.17 -19.55
CA ARG A 34 28.42 -0.51 -20.26
C ARG A 34 28.62 -0.96 -21.72
N ARG A 35 28.54 0.05 -22.60
CA ARG A 35 29.39 0.47 -23.75
C ARG A 35 29.96 -0.54 -24.80
N ARG A 36 29.57 -0.22 -26.05
CA ARG A 36 30.31 -0.13 -27.34
C ARG A 36 30.79 -1.40 -28.08
N GLY A 37 30.27 -1.54 -29.30
CA GLY A 37 31.08 -1.71 -30.52
C GLY A 37 30.85 -2.98 -31.34
N GLY A 38 30.77 -2.84 -32.67
CA GLY A 38 31.09 -3.89 -33.63
C GLY A 38 29.90 -4.50 -34.38
N VAL A 39 30.03 -4.57 -35.71
CA VAL A 39 29.08 -5.01 -36.73
C VAL A 39 29.54 -6.38 -37.25
N ASP A 40 28.65 -7.35 -37.51
CA ASP A 40 28.42 -7.95 -38.85
C ASP A 40 27.45 -9.16 -38.87
N ARG A 41 26.81 -9.24 -40.04
CA ARG A 41 25.87 -10.19 -40.70
C ARG A 41 26.20 -11.68 -40.48
N GLU A 42 25.34 -12.70 -40.62
CA GLU A 42 24.25 -13.14 -41.53
C GLU A 42 23.55 -14.30 -40.76
N GLU A 43 22.26 -14.63 -40.91
CA GLU A 43 21.78 -15.61 -41.91
C GLU A 43 20.26 -15.80 -41.67
N ALA A 44 19.48 -15.79 -42.75
CA ALA A 44 18.02 -15.93 -42.72
C ALA A 44 17.59 -17.20 -43.46
N ILE A 45 16.76 -18.06 -42.86
CA ILE A 45 15.95 -19.04 -43.60
C ILE A 45 14.51 -19.11 -43.05
N ARG A 46 13.62 -18.68 -43.94
CA ARG A 46 12.18 -18.85 -44.15
C ARG A 46 11.47 -20.06 -43.48
N SER A 47 10.25 -19.80 -42.98
CA SER A 47 9.02 -20.49 -43.44
C SER A 47 7.78 -19.64 -43.14
N ILE A 48 6.91 -19.51 -44.15
CA ILE A 48 5.65 -18.77 -44.15
C ILE A 48 4.53 -19.78 -43.89
N GLY A 49 3.66 -19.48 -42.94
CA GLY A 49 2.37 -20.15 -42.73
C GLY A 49 1.29 -19.09 -42.57
N VAL A 50 0.27 -19.15 -43.42
CA VAL A 50 -0.90 -18.26 -43.42
C VAL A 50 -1.90 -18.79 -42.41
N ASP A 51 -2.38 -17.95 -41.49
CA ASP A 51 -3.66 -18.20 -40.83
C ASP A 51 -4.51 -16.93 -40.88
N SER A 52 -5.73 -17.14 -41.37
CA SER A 52 -6.70 -16.12 -41.75
C SER A 52 -7.73 -15.99 -40.63
N SER A 53 -7.48 -15.11 -39.66
CA SER A 53 -8.49 -14.46 -38.80
C SER A 53 -7.79 -13.91 -37.55
N CYS A 54 -7.39 -12.63 -37.58
CA CYS A 54 -7.38 -11.71 -36.44
C CYS A 54 -6.58 -10.45 -36.79
N ASP A 55 -7.21 -9.30 -36.57
CA ASP A 55 -6.62 -7.97 -36.62
C ASP A 55 -5.55 -7.79 -35.53
N ARG A 56 -4.31 -8.19 -35.82
CA ARG A 56 -3.06 -7.49 -35.44
C ARG A 56 -1.82 -8.27 -35.85
N ALA A 57 -0.92 -7.62 -36.60
CA ALA A 57 0.51 -7.95 -36.60
C ALA A 57 1.32 -6.65 -36.50
N VAL A 58 2.15 -6.56 -35.46
CA VAL A 58 3.20 -5.55 -35.30
C VAL A 58 4.38 -6.02 -36.13
N VAL A 59 4.78 -5.23 -37.14
CA VAL A 59 6.09 -5.39 -37.79
C VAL A 59 7.09 -4.56 -37.00
N VAL A 60 8.04 -5.23 -36.37
CA VAL A 60 9.28 -4.61 -35.89
C VAL A 60 10.28 -4.67 -37.04
N ASP A 61 10.51 -3.54 -37.70
CA ASP A 61 11.73 -3.34 -38.50
C ASP A 61 12.71 -2.50 -37.67
N ALA A 62 13.80 -3.15 -37.28
CA ALA A 62 14.90 -2.61 -36.52
C ALA A 62 15.94 -2.00 -37.48
N SER A 63 15.61 -0.93 -38.20
CA SER A 63 16.63 -0.09 -38.85
C SER A 63 16.06 1.19 -39.48
N ARG A 64 15.60 2.14 -38.66
CA ARG A 64 15.62 3.60 -38.96
C ARG A 64 15.12 4.38 -37.75
N GLY A 65 15.87 5.41 -37.36
CA GLY A 65 15.58 6.26 -36.21
C GLY A 65 14.20 6.93 -36.27
N ILE A 66 13.54 6.99 -35.12
CA ILE A 66 12.24 7.64 -34.96
C ILE A 66 12.45 9.15 -35.12
N ARG A 67 12.11 9.65 -36.31
CA ARG A 67 11.75 11.03 -36.55
C ARG A 67 10.32 11.22 -36.04
N TRP A 68 10.09 12.14 -35.12
CA TRP A 68 8.74 12.61 -34.82
C TRP A 68 8.21 13.39 -36.02
N CYS A 69 7.40 12.72 -36.84
CA CYS A 69 6.59 13.35 -37.86
C CYS A 69 5.13 13.16 -37.46
N SER A 70 4.56 14.14 -36.77
CA SER A 70 3.10 14.23 -36.58
C SER A 70 2.58 15.29 -37.53
N ARG A 71 2.30 14.86 -38.77
CA ARG A 71 1.35 15.53 -39.65
C ARG A 71 -0.04 15.33 -39.07
N ARG A 72 -0.76 16.44 -38.95
CA ARG A 72 -2.19 16.54 -38.62
C ARG A 72 -3.01 15.65 -39.58
N ILE A 73 -3.49 14.51 -39.09
CA ILE A 73 -4.60 13.79 -39.73
C ILE A 73 -5.88 14.36 -39.13
N SER A 74 -6.51 15.23 -39.91
CA SER A 74 -7.87 15.70 -39.67
C SER A 74 -8.86 14.56 -39.90
N GLY A 75 -9.77 14.37 -38.95
CA GLY A 75 -11.01 13.62 -39.19
C GLY A 75 -11.12 12.31 -38.42
N PHE A 76 -11.22 12.38 -37.10
CA PHE A 76 -12.06 11.47 -36.34
C PHE A 76 -12.58 12.24 -35.12
N ARG A 77 -13.84 12.67 -35.19
CA ARG A 77 -14.55 13.22 -34.02
C ARG A 77 -14.75 12.06 -33.05
N ILE A 78 -13.94 11.98 -32.00
CA ILE A 78 -14.33 11.23 -30.81
C ILE A 78 -15.46 12.06 -30.20
N ALA A 79 -16.70 11.62 -30.41
CA ALA A 79 -17.83 12.14 -29.69
C ALA A 79 -17.51 11.95 -28.20
N SER A 80 -17.28 13.06 -27.50
CA SER A 80 -17.22 13.09 -26.05
C SER A 80 -18.60 12.70 -25.57
N MET A 81 -18.79 11.42 -25.29
CA MET A 81 -20.00 10.88 -24.70
C MET A 81 -19.95 11.25 -23.22
N MET A 82 -20.22 12.53 -22.97
CA MET A 82 -20.48 13.07 -21.66
C MET A 82 -21.80 12.44 -21.22
N VAL A 83 -21.71 11.35 -20.47
CA VAL A 83 -22.87 10.74 -19.82
C VAL A 83 -23.39 11.76 -18.81
N LYS A 84 -24.30 12.62 -19.26
CA LYS A 84 -25.19 13.38 -18.39
C LYS A 84 -26.12 12.34 -17.76
N LEU A 85 -25.80 11.91 -16.55
CA LEU A 85 -26.77 11.24 -15.68
C LEU A 85 -27.79 12.30 -15.26
N THR A 86 -28.83 12.49 -16.07
CA THR A 86 -30.06 13.13 -15.62
C THR A 86 -30.83 12.07 -14.84
N PHE A 87 -30.91 12.24 -13.52
CA PHE A 87 -31.81 11.48 -12.68
C PHE A 87 -33.21 12.09 -12.83
N ASP A 88 -34.17 11.26 -13.26
CA ASP A 88 -35.59 11.58 -13.33
C ASP A 88 -36.17 11.67 -11.92
N ASP A 89 -36.85 12.78 -11.60
CA ASP A 89 -37.64 12.94 -10.39
C ASP A 89 -38.97 12.18 -10.54
N GLY A 90 -38.93 10.88 -10.23
CA GLY A 90 -40.09 10.03 -10.07
C GLY A 90 -40.46 9.87 -8.59
N ALA A 91 -41.42 10.66 -8.12
CA ALA A 91 -41.97 10.56 -6.77
C ALA A 91 -42.68 9.21 -6.54
N THR A 92 -42.15 8.38 -5.65
CA THR A 92 -42.93 7.38 -4.89
C THR A 92 -42.38 7.26 -3.47
N ASP A 93 -43.33 7.22 -2.54
CA ASP A 93 -43.21 7.33 -1.08
C ASP A 93 -42.58 6.06 -0.47
N GLY A 94 -41.54 6.20 0.35
CA GLY A 94 -40.91 5.07 1.06
C GLY A 94 -39.51 5.33 1.61
N MET A 95 -39.40 5.36 2.95
CA MET A 95 -38.21 5.20 3.81
C MET A 95 -36.86 5.74 3.27
N HIS A 96 -36.44 6.91 3.78
CA HIS A 96 -35.18 7.60 3.47
C HIS A 96 -33.94 6.70 3.33
N ASP A 97 -33.61 6.31 2.10
CA ASP A 97 -32.25 5.90 1.72
C ASP A 97 -31.54 7.13 1.15
N GLN A 98 -30.58 7.66 1.89
CA GLN A 98 -29.84 8.85 1.50
C GLN A 98 -28.75 8.44 0.49
N PRO A 99 -28.78 8.88 -0.78
CA PRO A 99 -27.80 8.48 -1.82
C PRO A 99 -26.35 8.84 -1.47
N GLY A 100 -26.12 9.70 -0.46
CA GLY A 100 -24.79 9.98 0.09
C GLY A 100 -24.17 8.82 0.90
N SER A 101 -24.97 7.95 1.50
CA SER A 101 -24.49 6.83 2.35
C SER A 101 -23.78 5.76 1.53
N GLU A 102 -24.33 5.38 0.38
CA GLU A 102 -23.73 4.38 -0.50
C GLU A 102 -22.39 4.87 -1.07
N LEU A 103 -22.33 6.14 -1.51
CA LEU A 103 -21.10 6.72 -2.04
C LEU A 103 -19.99 6.81 -0.98
N LEU A 104 -20.34 7.12 0.28
CA LEU A 104 -19.40 7.08 1.40
C LEU A 104 -18.79 5.68 1.58
N GLN A 105 -19.58 4.63 1.43
CA GLN A 105 -19.10 3.26 1.53
C GLN A 105 -18.11 2.89 0.41
N TRP A 106 -18.37 3.31 -0.83
CA TRP A 106 -17.41 3.14 -1.93
C TRP A 106 -16.09 3.88 -1.69
N ARG A 107 -16.16 5.12 -1.17
CA ARG A 107 -14.97 5.89 -0.78
C ARG A 107 -14.21 5.19 0.35
N GLN A 108 -14.92 4.60 1.32
CA GLN A 108 -14.31 3.84 2.41
C GLN A 108 -13.51 2.67 1.86
N TRP A 109 -14.09 1.84 1.00
CA TRP A 109 -13.39 0.71 0.40
C TRP A 109 -12.19 1.14 -0.43
N GLN A 110 -12.31 2.23 -1.20
CA GLN A 110 -11.20 2.78 -1.98
C GLN A 110 -10.03 3.23 -1.09
N LEU A 111 -10.31 3.90 0.02
CA LEU A 111 -9.27 4.32 0.97
C LEU A 111 -8.61 3.13 1.68
N LEU A 112 -9.39 2.07 1.93
CA LEU A 112 -8.92 0.84 2.56
C LEU A 112 -8.26 -0.16 1.59
N ASP A 113 -8.25 0.13 0.29
CA ASP A 113 -7.65 -0.75 -0.70
C ASP A 113 -6.11 -0.71 -0.57
N SER A 114 -5.49 -1.89 -0.69
CA SER A 114 -4.04 -2.04 -0.75
C SER A 114 -3.41 -1.47 -2.02
N VAL A 115 -4.21 -1.29 -3.08
CA VAL A 115 -3.78 -0.73 -4.38
C VAL A 115 -3.60 0.79 -4.32
N LEU A 116 -4.18 1.47 -3.33
CA LEU A 116 -4.07 2.92 -3.18
C LEU A 116 -2.59 3.33 -3.11
N PRO A 117 -2.10 4.23 -3.99
CA PRO A 117 -0.66 4.50 -4.12
C PRO A 117 -0.16 5.49 -3.04
N THR A 118 -0.37 5.14 -1.77
CA THR A 118 0.15 5.86 -0.60
C THR A 118 1.54 5.39 -0.19
N GLY A 119 2.02 4.29 -0.78
CA GLY A 119 3.30 3.70 -0.42
C GLY A 119 3.27 2.81 0.82
N GLY A 120 2.10 2.52 1.43
CA GLY A 120 1.99 1.61 2.58
C GLY A 120 2.68 0.26 2.36
N PHE A 121 2.62 -0.26 1.13
CA PHE A 121 3.33 -1.47 0.72
C PHE A 121 4.85 -1.35 0.90
N ALA A 122 5.47 -0.19 0.70
CA ALA A 122 6.92 -0.03 0.78
C ALA A 122 7.49 -0.07 2.22
N HIS A 123 6.63 -0.07 3.24
CA HIS A 123 7.03 0.04 4.64
C HIS A 123 6.67 -1.22 5.43
N SER A 124 7.55 -1.64 6.36
CA SER A 124 7.40 -2.85 7.17
C SER A 124 7.03 -2.59 8.63
N TYR A 125 6.86 -1.32 9.04
CA TYR A 125 6.66 -0.93 10.43
C TYR A 125 7.78 -1.49 11.35
N GLY A 126 9.03 -1.47 10.87
CA GLY A 126 10.18 -2.03 11.60
C GLY A 126 10.26 -3.56 11.64
N LEU A 127 9.30 -4.29 11.07
CA LEU A 127 9.27 -5.76 11.12
C LEU A 127 10.49 -6.39 10.46
N GLU A 128 10.99 -5.81 9.37
CA GLU A 128 12.20 -6.30 8.72
C GLU A 128 13.42 -6.21 9.66
N ALA A 129 13.55 -5.10 10.39
CA ALA A 129 14.60 -4.94 11.39
C ALA A 129 14.39 -5.92 12.55
N ALA A 130 13.16 -6.11 13.01
CA ALA A 130 12.82 -7.03 14.09
C ALA A 130 13.23 -8.47 13.80
N ILE A 131 13.08 -8.92 12.55
CA ILE A 131 13.53 -10.26 12.13
C ILE A 131 15.07 -10.34 12.16
N GLN A 132 15.74 -9.35 11.55
CA GLN A 132 17.21 -9.37 11.46
C GLN A 132 17.89 -9.24 12.83
N THR A 133 17.26 -8.56 13.78
CA THR A 133 17.72 -8.49 15.18
C THR A 133 17.23 -9.65 16.04
N THR A 134 16.59 -10.68 15.47
CA THR A 134 16.04 -11.86 16.18
C THR A 134 14.98 -11.52 17.24
N PHE A 135 14.34 -10.37 17.12
CA PHE A 135 13.22 -9.95 17.98
C PHE A 135 11.92 -10.65 17.60
N VAL A 136 11.76 -11.01 16.32
CA VAL A 136 10.66 -11.84 15.81
C VAL A 136 11.23 -13.08 15.14
N THR A 137 11.02 -14.24 15.76
CA THR A 137 11.60 -15.52 15.29
C THR A 137 10.54 -16.57 14.94
N ASN A 138 9.35 -16.44 15.53
CA ASN A 138 8.30 -17.44 15.40
C ASN A 138 6.91 -16.77 15.27
N PRO A 139 5.85 -17.55 14.93
CA PRO A 139 4.51 -17.00 14.74
C PRO A 139 3.89 -16.32 15.98
N ILE A 140 4.29 -16.73 17.19
CA ILE A 140 3.81 -16.13 18.44
C ILE A 140 4.44 -14.74 18.63
N ASP A 141 5.73 -14.61 18.34
CA ASP A 141 6.42 -13.32 18.33
C ASP A 141 5.80 -12.38 17.29
N LEU A 142 5.51 -12.88 16.08
CA LEU A 142 4.86 -12.09 15.03
C LEU A 142 3.50 -11.56 15.49
N LYS A 143 2.67 -12.41 16.09
CA LYS A 143 1.37 -11.99 16.63
C LYS A 143 1.54 -10.90 17.69
N SER A 144 2.50 -11.10 18.61
CA SER A 144 2.82 -10.13 19.67
C SER A 144 3.33 -8.80 19.10
N TYR A 145 4.15 -8.85 18.05
CA TYR A 145 4.67 -7.69 17.34
C TYR A 145 3.53 -6.88 16.70
N ILE A 146 2.62 -7.53 16.00
CA ILE A 146 1.47 -6.85 15.37
C ILE A 146 0.58 -6.19 16.45
N VAL A 147 0.33 -6.89 17.56
CA VAL A 147 -0.41 -6.33 18.71
C VAL A 147 0.29 -5.07 19.25
N GLN A 148 1.62 -5.07 19.40
CA GLN A 148 2.36 -3.88 19.82
C GLN A 148 2.29 -2.74 18.80
N VAL A 149 2.33 -3.05 17.49
CA VAL A 149 2.20 -2.05 16.42
C VAL A 149 0.82 -1.40 16.47
N LEU A 150 -0.23 -2.19 16.67
CA LEU A 150 -1.60 -1.70 16.82
C LEU A 150 -1.77 -0.90 18.11
N GLU A 151 -1.16 -1.34 19.20
CA GLU A 151 -1.20 -0.60 20.47
C GLU A 151 -0.56 0.79 20.32
N ASN A 152 0.62 0.89 19.71
CA ASN A 152 1.27 2.19 19.43
C ASN A 152 0.50 3.02 18.40
N THR A 153 -0.12 2.37 17.40
CA THR A 153 -0.99 3.08 16.44
C THR A 153 -2.19 3.71 17.17
N GLY A 154 -2.78 2.96 18.10
CA GLY A 154 -3.84 3.41 18.98
C GLY A 154 -3.41 4.56 19.89
N SER A 155 -2.35 4.36 20.66
CA SER A 155 -1.93 5.30 21.69
C SER A 155 -1.28 6.57 21.14
N LEU A 156 -0.55 6.49 20.02
CA LEU A 156 0.15 7.63 19.45
C LEU A 156 -0.61 8.26 18.28
N LEU A 157 -1.05 7.48 17.30
CA LEU A 157 -1.48 8.02 16.00
C LEU A 157 -2.98 8.31 15.93
N LEU A 158 -3.84 7.52 16.60
CA LEU A 158 -5.28 7.76 16.59
C LEU A 158 -5.70 9.13 17.13
N PRO A 159 -5.09 9.71 18.19
CA PRO A 159 -5.43 11.06 18.63
C PRO A 159 -5.29 12.11 17.53
N PHE A 160 -4.25 12.00 16.69
CA PHE A 160 -4.05 12.91 15.56
C PHE A 160 -5.10 12.70 14.46
N VAL A 161 -5.44 11.44 14.16
CA VAL A 161 -6.50 11.09 13.21
C VAL A 161 -7.85 11.64 13.69
N TYR A 162 -8.16 11.44 14.98
CA TYR A 162 -9.38 11.90 15.63
C TYR A 162 -9.52 13.42 15.56
N CYS A 163 -8.52 14.16 16.03
CA CYS A 163 -8.57 15.62 16.06
C CYS A 163 -8.66 16.22 14.65
N ALA A 164 -7.92 15.68 13.67
CA ALA A 164 -7.97 16.15 12.30
C ALA A 164 -9.30 15.83 11.59
N CYS A 165 -9.92 14.69 11.91
CA CYS A 165 -11.22 14.31 11.35
C CYS A 165 -12.39 15.09 11.97
N LYS A 166 -12.36 15.31 13.29
CA LYS A 166 -13.46 15.96 14.03
C LYS A 166 -13.65 17.41 13.63
N SER A 167 -12.56 18.11 13.33
CA SER A 167 -12.59 19.50 12.87
C SER A 167 -11.67 19.63 11.65
N PRO A 168 -12.18 19.33 10.44
CA PRO A 168 -11.37 19.34 9.25
C PRO A 168 -11.06 20.77 8.80
N ASP A 169 -10.05 21.35 9.44
CA ASP A 169 -9.53 22.69 9.16
C ASP A 169 -8.04 22.62 8.79
N ILE A 170 -7.65 23.33 7.73
CA ILE A 170 -6.29 23.31 7.19
C ILE A 170 -5.30 23.94 8.17
N VAL A 171 -5.71 25.00 8.90
CA VAL A 171 -4.82 25.68 9.85
C VAL A 171 -4.60 24.81 11.08
N ALA A 172 -5.66 24.22 11.65
CA ALA A 172 -5.59 23.27 12.74
C ALA A 172 -4.75 22.04 12.35
N TRP A 173 -4.98 21.46 11.17
CA TRP A 173 -4.19 20.35 10.64
C TRP A 173 -2.70 20.69 10.56
N SER A 174 -2.33 21.88 10.10
CA SER A 174 -0.92 22.27 10.01
C SER A 174 -0.22 22.33 11.38
N LYS A 175 -0.97 22.59 12.46
CA LYS A 175 -0.44 22.53 13.83
C LYS A 175 -0.29 21.08 14.29
N LEU A 176 -1.27 20.23 13.99
CA LEU A 176 -1.21 18.79 14.28
C LEU A 176 -0.03 18.12 13.57
N ASP A 177 0.23 18.49 12.32
CA ASP A 177 1.37 18.01 11.54
C ASP A 177 2.70 18.37 12.19
N ARG A 178 2.90 19.63 12.59
CA ARG A 178 4.11 20.05 13.32
C ARG A 178 4.25 19.38 14.68
N LEU A 179 3.14 19.18 15.39
CA LEU A 179 3.15 18.50 16.67
C LEU A 179 3.59 17.05 16.49
N LEU A 180 3.05 16.34 15.49
CA LEU A 180 3.45 14.96 15.23
C LEU A 180 4.92 14.84 14.78
N GLU A 181 5.45 15.80 14.00
CA GLU A 181 6.88 15.86 13.68
C GLU A 181 7.73 15.92 14.96
N ALA A 182 7.32 16.75 15.93
CA ALA A 182 8.01 16.88 17.21
C ALA A 182 7.88 15.64 18.10
N THR A 183 6.76 14.90 18.00
CA THR A 183 6.53 13.68 18.80
C THR A 183 7.26 12.46 18.23
N LEU A 184 7.48 12.38 16.91
CA LEU A 184 8.16 11.25 16.27
C LEU A 184 9.69 11.35 16.42
N THR A 185 10.22 10.74 17.48
CA THR A 185 11.66 10.71 17.78
C THR A 185 12.46 9.91 16.74
N ASN A 186 11.90 8.82 16.24
CA ASN A 186 12.56 7.97 15.25
C ASN A 186 12.50 8.55 13.84
N GLU A 187 13.67 8.81 13.27
CA GLU A 187 13.82 9.34 11.92
C GLU A 187 13.24 8.43 10.83
N VAL A 188 13.36 7.10 10.98
CA VAL A 188 12.84 6.13 10.01
C VAL A 188 11.31 6.21 9.97
N SER A 189 10.67 6.19 11.16
CA SER A 189 9.22 6.31 11.31
C SER A 189 8.71 7.67 10.82
N ARG A 190 9.43 8.74 11.14
CA ARG A 190 9.09 10.11 10.76
C ARG A 190 9.12 10.30 9.24
N LYS A 191 10.18 9.83 8.58
CA LYS A 191 10.31 9.84 7.12
C LYS A 191 9.23 9.00 6.45
N ALA A 192 8.96 7.79 6.95
CA ALA A 192 7.90 6.94 6.42
C ALA A 192 6.52 7.61 6.50
N SER A 193 6.20 8.21 7.65
CA SER A 193 4.94 8.95 7.85
C SER A 193 4.80 10.14 6.89
N ALA A 194 5.84 10.96 6.72
CA ALA A 194 5.84 12.09 5.79
C ALA A 194 5.73 11.65 4.31
N SER A 195 6.42 10.57 3.93
CA SER A 195 6.33 10.02 2.56
C SER A 195 4.94 9.46 2.26
N GLN A 196 4.33 8.76 3.22
CA GLN A 196 2.99 8.20 3.06
C GLN A 196 1.92 9.28 3.00
N GLY A 197 1.97 10.28 3.90
CA GLY A 197 0.96 11.33 3.92
C GLY A 197 1.03 12.27 2.72
N SER A 198 2.23 12.62 2.25
CA SER A 198 2.38 13.39 1.00
C SER A 198 1.92 12.62 -0.25
N ALA A 199 2.10 11.30 -0.28
CA ALA A 199 1.52 10.45 -1.32
C ALA A 199 -0.01 10.42 -1.24
N LEU A 200 -0.56 10.23 -0.04
CA LEU A 200 -2.00 10.23 0.21
C LEU A 200 -2.67 11.54 -0.23
N LEU A 201 -2.10 12.71 0.11
CA LEU A 201 -2.64 14.00 -0.35
C LEU A 201 -2.66 14.11 -1.88
N ARG A 202 -1.60 13.67 -2.57
CA ARG A 202 -1.55 13.71 -4.04
C ARG A 202 -2.66 12.86 -4.66
N VAL A 203 -2.92 11.69 -4.11
CA VAL A 203 -4.00 10.81 -4.54
C VAL A 203 -5.34 11.45 -4.26
N ALA A 204 -5.58 11.89 -3.02
CA ALA A 204 -6.84 12.48 -2.59
C ALA A 204 -7.20 13.73 -3.42
N ALA A 205 -6.25 14.62 -3.68
CA ALA A 205 -6.45 15.80 -4.52
C ALA A 205 -6.70 15.49 -6.01
N SER A 206 -6.40 14.27 -6.47
CA SER A 206 -6.62 13.82 -7.86
C SER A 206 -7.92 13.02 -8.00
N VAL A 207 -8.31 12.28 -6.96
CA VAL A 207 -9.49 11.43 -6.95
C VAL A 207 -10.73 12.21 -6.54
N TYR A 208 -10.65 13.00 -5.46
CA TYR A 208 -11.79 13.70 -4.86
C TYR A 208 -11.89 15.15 -5.34
N LEU A 209 -12.18 15.32 -6.62
CA LEU A 209 -12.26 16.63 -7.28
C LEU A 209 -13.42 17.49 -6.76
N GLU A 210 -14.42 16.86 -6.16
CA GLU A 210 -15.55 17.49 -5.49
C GLU A 210 -15.17 18.20 -4.18
N VAL A 211 -13.93 18.02 -3.69
CA VAL A 211 -13.38 18.71 -2.50
C VAL A 211 -12.26 19.66 -2.93
N PRO A 212 -12.56 20.93 -3.29
CA PRO A 212 -11.57 21.90 -3.77
C PRO A 212 -10.42 22.13 -2.78
N SER A 213 -10.71 22.07 -1.48
CA SER A 213 -9.75 22.27 -0.38
C SER A 213 -8.52 21.35 -0.47
N LEU A 214 -8.68 20.12 -0.98
CA LEU A 214 -7.56 19.17 -1.14
C LEU A 214 -6.61 19.61 -2.26
N LYS A 215 -7.17 20.12 -3.36
CA LYS A 215 -6.38 20.66 -4.47
C LYS A 215 -5.65 21.92 -4.05
N GLU A 216 -6.32 22.83 -3.36
CA GLU A 216 -5.71 24.05 -2.82
C GLU A 216 -4.59 23.73 -1.84
N MET A 217 -4.79 22.75 -0.95
CA MET A 217 -3.77 22.29 -0.03
C MET A 217 -2.54 21.74 -0.76
N ARG A 218 -2.75 20.88 -1.76
CA ARG A 218 -1.66 20.34 -2.57
C ARG A 218 -0.90 21.47 -3.26
N ASP A 219 -1.59 22.37 -3.95
CA ASP A 219 -0.95 23.41 -4.75
C ASP A 219 -0.23 24.46 -3.87
N LYS A 220 -0.74 24.71 -2.66
CA LYS A 220 -0.15 25.66 -1.70
C LYS A 220 1.04 25.08 -0.94
N PHE A 221 0.92 23.85 -0.43
CA PHE A 221 1.87 23.33 0.55
C PHE A 221 2.89 22.36 -0.06
N LEU A 222 2.56 21.64 -1.14
CA LEU A 222 3.45 20.65 -1.71
C LEU A 222 4.66 21.35 -2.34
N GLY A 223 5.86 21.08 -1.81
CA GLY A 223 7.11 21.73 -2.22
C GLY A 223 7.44 23.05 -1.51
N SER A 224 6.53 23.57 -0.67
CA SER A 224 6.76 24.80 0.12
C SER A 224 7.72 24.63 1.30
N GLY A 225 7.94 23.39 1.77
CA GLY A 225 8.68 23.07 2.99
C GLY A 225 8.01 23.56 4.29
N SER A 226 6.78 24.07 4.22
CA SER A 226 6.09 24.66 5.39
C SER A 226 5.40 23.63 6.29
N VAL A 227 5.17 22.42 5.79
CA VAL A 227 4.52 21.28 6.46
C VAL A 227 5.22 19.98 6.03
N TYR A 228 5.11 18.94 6.85
CA TYR A 228 5.77 17.65 6.69
C TYR A 228 4.87 16.60 6.00
N PHE A 229 3.55 16.75 6.12
CA PHE A 229 2.54 15.83 5.59
C PHE A 229 2.59 14.44 6.23
N HIS A 230 2.56 14.37 7.56
CA HIS A 230 2.43 13.10 8.26
C HIS A 230 1.10 12.41 7.96
N HIS A 231 1.17 11.09 7.85
CA HIS A 231 0.07 10.25 7.39
C HIS A 231 -1.17 10.32 8.29
N ALA A 232 -1.02 10.25 9.62
CA ALA A 232 -2.15 10.26 10.55
C ALA A 232 -3.00 11.55 10.48
N PRO A 233 -2.42 12.77 10.64
CA PRO A 233 -3.17 14.01 10.53
C PRO A 233 -3.84 14.18 9.16
N ILE A 234 -3.12 13.90 8.06
CA ILE A 234 -3.69 14.12 6.73
C ILE A 234 -4.79 13.10 6.39
N PHE A 235 -4.66 11.85 6.85
CA PHE A 235 -5.70 10.84 6.69
C PHE A 235 -6.98 11.25 7.42
N GLY A 236 -6.87 11.69 8.68
CA GLY A 236 -8.00 12.21 9.45
C GLY A 236 -8.67 13.39 8.76
N LEU A 237 -7.87 14.36 8.28
CA LEU A 237 -8.38 15.53 7.56
C LEU A 237 -9.14 15.16 6.29
N ILE A 238 -8.58 14.27 5.46
CA ILE A 238 -9.23 13.79 4.23
C ILE A 238 -10.55 13.11 4.56
N CYS A 239 -10.57 12.23 5.56
CA CYS A 239 -11.79 11.53 5.95
C CYS A 239 -12.86 12.50 6.47
N GLY A 240 -12.48 13.51 7.25
CA GLY A 240 -13.37 14.58 7.68
C GLY A 240 -13.95 15.39 6.51
N PHE A 241 -13.13 15.73 5.51
CA PHE A 241 -13.63 16.40 4.29
C PHE A 241 -14.56 15.53 3.45
N LEU A 242 -14.36 14.21 3.45
CA LEU A 242 -15.22 13.28 2.73
C LEU A 242 -16.53 12.98 3.47
N GLY A 243 -16.68 13.44 4.72
CA GLY A 243 -17.88 13.27 5.53
C GLY A 243 -17.92 12.00 6.38
N PHE A 244 -16.78 11.34 6.61
CA PHE A 244 -16.71 10.20 7.53
C PHE A 244 -16.79 10.66 8.99
N ASP A 245 -17.44 9.86 9.81
CA ASP A 245 -17.42 10.06 11.26
C ASP A 245 -16.05 9.68 11.84
N SER A 246 -15.72 10.24 13.02
CA SER A 246 -14.43 10.02 13.65
C SER A 246 -14.21 8.56 14.07
N SER A 247 -15.27 7.84 14.42
CA SER A 247 -15.21 6.45 14.88
C SER A 247 -14.85 5.50 13.74
N THR A 248 -15.51 5.66 12.58
CA THR A 248 -15.21 4.94 11.34
C THR A 248 -13.81 5.26 10.85
N THR A 249 -13.42 6.54 10.86
CA THR A 249 -12.09 6.98 10.42
C THR A 249 -10.97 6.35 11.25
N GLN A 250 -11.10 6.32 12.58
CA GLN A 250 -10.12 5.69 13.47
C GLN A 250 -10.04 4.16 13.22
N ARG A 251 -11.18 3.48 13.00
CA ARG A 251 -11.21 2.06 12.65
C ARG A 251 -10.54 1.79 11.30
N MET A 252 -10.78 2.62 10.30
CA MET A 252 -10.13 2.52 8.99
C MET A 252 -8.61 2.61 9.14
N TYR A 253 -8.13 3.56 9.95
CA TYR A 253 -6.69 3.74 10.19
C TYR A 253 -6.05 2.53 10.89
N MET A 254 -6.70 1.99 11.92
CA MET A 254 -6.24 0.77 12.59
C MET A 254 -6.22 -0.45 11.67
N PHE A 255 -7.26 -0.61 10.85
CA PHE A 255 -7.31 -1.67 9.85
C PHE A 255 -6.16 -1.55 8.85
N MET A 256 -5.87 -0.35 8.34
CA MET A 256 -4.75 -0.12 7.43
C MET A 256 -3.40 -0.49 8.06
N ALA A 257 -3.15 -0.06 9.31
CA ALA A 257 -1.93 -0.41 10.03
C ALA A 257 -1.78 -1.94 10.17
N MET A 258 -2.86 -2.64 10.57
CA MET A 258 -2.88 -4.10 10.67
C MET A 258 -2.60 -4.79 9.31
N ARG A 259 -3.31 -4.35 8.28
CA ARG A 259 -3.20 -4.88 6.91
C ARG A 259 -1.77 -4.74 6.40
N ASP A 260 -1.15 -3.58 6.62
CA ASP A 260 0.18 -3.28 6.07
C ASP A 260 1.29 -4.09 6.77
N VAL A 261 1.25 -4.22 8.10
CA VAL A 261 2.22 -5.06 8.82
C VAL A 261 2.06 -6.54 8.50
N ILE A 262 0.82 -7.04 8.34
CA ILE A 262 0.56 -8.43 7.91
C ILE A 262 1.05 -8.64 6.48
N SER A 263 0.81 -7.69 5.58
CA SER A 263 1.32 -7.71 4.21
C SER A 263 2.85 -7.74 4.18
N ALA A 264 3.51 -6.98 5.04
CA ALA A 264 4.97 -7.02 5.19
C ALA A 264 5.44 -8.40 5.68
N ALA A 265 4.77 -8.98 6.69
CA ALA A 265 5.08 -10.31 7.21
C ALA A 265 4.99 -11.41 6.14
N THR A 266 4.01 -11.33 5.24
CA THR A 266 3.89 -12.27 4.10
C THR A 266 5.06 -12.14 3.14
N ARG A 267 5.50 -10.92 2.83
CA ARG A 267 6.60 -10.66 1.90
C ARG A 267 7.98 -10.98 2.49
N LEU A 268 8.09 -10.92 3.82
CA LEU A 268 9.25 -11.39 4.58
C LEU A 268 9.21 -12.91 4.81
N ASN A 269 8.23 -13.62 4.23
CA ASN A 269 8.06 -15.06 4.33
C ASN A 269 7.91 -15.59 5.77
N LEU A 270 7.41 -14.75 6.69
CA LEU A 270 7.08 -15.17 8.06
C LEU A 270 5.75 -15.95 8.12
N VAL A 271 4.82 -15.62 7.22
CA VAL A 271 3.50 -16.22 7.16
C VAL A 271 3.05 -16.32 5.70
N GLY A 272 2.50 -17.47 5.29
CA GLY A 272 1.94 -17.63 3.94
C GLY A 272 0.65 -16.80 3.74
N PRO A 273 0.21 -16.55 2.49
CA PRO A 273 -0.97 -15.73 2.21
C PRO A 273 -2.25 -16.21 2.91
N LEU A 274 -2.50 -17.52 2.95
CA LEU A 274 -3.64 -18.08 3.67
C LEU A 274 -3.52 -17.85 5.18
N GLY A 275 -2.33 -18.07 5.74
CA GLY A 275 -2.06 -17.82 7.16
C GLY A 275 -2.19 -16.35 7.53
N ALA A 276 -1.86 -15.43 6.63
CA ALA A 276 -2.00 -14.00 6.81
C ALA A 276 -3.48 -13.60 6.96
N SER A 277 -4.36 -14.13 6.10
CA SER A 277 -5.82 -13.91 6.21
C SER A 277 -6.39 -14.46 7.51
N VAL A 278 -5.94 -15.65 7.93
CA VAL A 278 -6.33 -16.24 9.22
C VAL A 278 -5.86 -15.37 10.38
N LEU A 279 -4.61 -14.91 10.36
CA LEU A 279 -4.03 -14.06 11.39
C LEU A 279 -4.77 -12.72 11.50
N GLN A 280 -5.09 -12.08 10.38
CA GLN A 280 -5.87 -10.84 10.35
C GLN A 280 -7.25 -11.02 10.98
N HIS A 281 -7.95 -12.12 10.65
CA HIS A 281 -9.24 -12.43 11.25
C HIS A 281 -9.13 -12.64 12.77
N GLN A 282 -8.12 -13.37 13.23
CA GLN A 282 -7.89 -13.59 14.67
C GLN A 282 -7.56 -12.31 15.44
N LEU A 283 -6.86 -11.37 14.80
CA LEU A 283 -6.48 -10.09 15.41
C LEU A 283 -7.59 -9.04 15.39
N ALA A 284 -8.67 -9.25 14.63
CA ALA A 284 -9.77 -8.29 14.53
C ALA A 284 -10.41 -7.96 15.88
N LEU A 285 -10.62 -8.97 16.75
CA LEU A 285 -11.17 -8.76 18.10
C LEU A 285 -10.23 -7.94 18.97
N VAL A 286 -8.92 -8.24 18.93
CA VAL A 286 -7.90 -7.50 19.68
C VAL A 286 -7.83 -6.04 19.23
N ALA A 287 -7.92 -5.81 17.91
CA ALA A 287 -7.93 -4.45 17.38
C ALA A 287 -9.17 -3.67 17.79
N GLU A 288 -10.35 -4.30 17.86
CA GLU A 288 -11.57 -3.64 18.35
C GLU A 288 -11.49 -3.32 19.86
N GLU A 289 -10.86 -4.18 20.66
CA GLU A 289 -10.58 -3.88 22.08
C GLU A 289 -9.62 -2.70 22.24
N MET A 290 -8.55 -2.65 21.44
CA MET A 290 -7.61 -1.53 21.41
C MET A 290 -8.26 -0.24 20.94
N MET A 291 -9.13 -0.32 19.93
CA MET A 291 -9.95 0.80 19.48
C MET A 291 -10.76 1.36 20.66
N LYS A 292 -11.51 0.54 21.38
CA LYS A 292 -12.29 0.99 22.55
C LYS A 292 -11.44 1.65 23.62
N LYS A 293 -10.19 1.22 23.80
CA LYS A 293 -9.25 1.79 24.77
C LYS A 293 -8.72 3.18 24.37
N TRP A 294 -8.41 3.39 23.09
CA TRP A 294 -7.66 4.55 22.60
C TRP A 294 -8.48 5.55 21.77
N MET A 295 -9.69 5.18 21.37
CA MET A 295 -10.57 6.00 20.54
C MET A 295 -10.98 7.31 21.23
N ASP A 296 -11.15 8.35 20.41
CA ASP A 296 -11.68 9.67 20.79
C ASP A 296 -10.86 10.41 21.85
N ARG A 297 -9.55 10.12 21.93
CA ARG A 297 -8.62 10.82 22.81
C ARG A 297 -8.04 12.08 22.17
N PRO A 298 -7.76 13.12 22.98
CA PRO A 298 -7.12 14.33 22.50
C PRO A 298 -5.61 14.11 22.29
N VAL A 299 -4.98 14.96 21.47
CA VAL A 299 -3.55 14.80 21.08
C VAL A 299 -2.56 14.96 22.23
N GLU A 300 -2.97 15.61 23.32
CA GLU A 300 -2.18 15.76 24.54
C GLU A 300 -1.97 14.42 25.27
N GLU A 301 -2.84 13.44 25.04
CA GLU A 301 -2.71 12.08 25.59
C GLU A 301 -1.92 11.14 24.66
N ALA A 302 -1.46 11.62 23.52
CA ALA A 302 -0.74 10.80 22.55
C ALA A 302 0.60 10.32 23.14
N CYS A 303 0.80 9.01 23.15
CA CYS A 303 1.97 8.40 23.78
C CYS A 303 2.45 7.14 23.06
N GLN A 304 3.74 6.83 23.20
CA GLN A 304 4.33 5.55 22.78
C GLN A 304 4.33 4.59 23.96
N VAL A 305 3.60 3.47 23.85
CA VAL A 305 3.48 2.50 24.96
C VAL A 305 4.38 1.28 24.78
N ALA A 306 4.78 0.97 23.54
CA ALA A 306 5.77 -0.05 23.21
C ALA A 306 7.03 0.63 22.61
N PRO A 307 7.91 1.23 23.44
CA PRO A 307 9.09 1.96 22.96
C PRO A 307 10.10 1.06 22.24
N MET A 308 10.09 -0.24 22.50
CA MET A 308 10.95 -1.20 21.80
C MET A 308 10.68 -1.24 20.30
N LEU A 309 9.45 -1.00 19.86
CA LEU A 309 9.15 -0.88 18.42
C LEU A 309 9.86 0.31 17.80
N ASP A 310 9.92 1.44 18.51
CA ASP A 310 10.60 2.63 18.02
C ASP A 310 12.12 2.39 17.91
N VAL A 311 12.71 1.72 18.90
CA VAL A 311 14.12 1.33 18.86
C VAL A 311 14.42 0.39 17.69
N VAL A 312 13.64 -0.68 17.54
CA VAL A 312 13.84 -1.69 16.48
C VAL A 312 13.64 -1.08 15.09
N GLN A 313 12.61 -0.26 14.92
CA GLN A 313 12.38 0.45 13.66
C GLN A 313 13.54 1.43 13.35
N GLY A 314 14.12 2.06 14.37
CA GLY A 314 15.30 2.92 14.22
C GLY A 314 16.55 2.16 13.75
N CYS A 315 16.61 0.84 14.00
CA CYS A 315 17.68 -0.01 13.51
C CYS A 315 17.57 -0.31 12.00
N HIS A 316 16.42 -0.06 11.36
CA HIS A 316 16.20 -0.36 9.94
C HIS A 316 17.23 0.32 9.02
N GLN A 317 17.68 1.52 9.37
CA GLN A 317 18.70 2.25 8.61
C GLN A 317 20.07 1.57 8.58
N TYR A 318 20.36 0.68 9.55
CA TYR A 318 21.65 0.00 9.69
C TYR A 318 21.64 -1.42 9.09
N LEU A 319 20.51 -1.87 8.54
CA LEU A 319 20.43 -3.20 7.94
C LEU A 319 21.29 -3.28 6.67
N PHE A 320 22.07 -4.36 6.57
CA PHE A 320 22.95 -4.61 5.43
C PHE A 320 22.17 -4.83 4.13
N SER A 321 21.08 -5.61 4.21
CA SER A 321 20.15 -5.86 3.10
C SER A 321 18.75 -5.43 3.52
N ARG A 322 18.04 -4.77 2.60
CA ARG A 322 16.71 -4.19 2.82
C ARG A 322 15.79 -4.48 1.64
N LEU A 323 14.63 -5.05 1.95
CA LEU A 323 13.49 -5.22 1.05
C LEU A 323 12.50 -4.05 1.17
N PHE A 324 12.46 -3.39 2.33
CA PHE A 324 11.55 -2.28 2.62
C PHE A 324 12.27 -0.94 2.75
N CYS A 325 11.51 0.14 2.69
CA CYS A 325 12.01 1.50 2.91
C CYS A 325 12.10 1.89 4.40
N SER A 326 11.42 1.15 5.29
CA SER A 326 11.41 1.34 6.76
C SER A 326 10.93 0.10 7.51
#